data_AF-K1TZI8-F1
#
_entry.id   AF-K1TZI8-F1
#
_cell.length_a   1.000
_cell.length_b   1.000
_cell.length_c   1.000
_cell.angle_alpha   90.00
_cell.angle_beta   90.00
_cell.angle_gamma   90.00
#
_symmetry.space_group_name_H-M   'P 1'
#
loop_
_entity.id
_entity.type
_entity.pdbx_description
1 polymer ?
#
loop_
_entity_poly.entity_id
_entity_poly.type
_entity_poly.pdbx_seq_one_letter_code
_entity_poly.pdbx_strand_id
1 'polypeptide(L)'
;MYLGRVKKLMPGLNACFVDVGYEKDAFLHYLDLGPQFNSLEKYVKQTLSDKKKLNPITKATILPDLEKDGTVSNTLKVGQEVVVQIVKEPISTKGPRLTSELSFAGRYLVLIPFNDKVSVSQKIKSSEERARLKQLLMSIKPKNFGVIVRTVAEGKRVAELDGELRVLIKHWEDAMAKVQKATKYPTLIYEETSRAVGLLRDLF
;
A
#
# COMPACT_ATOMS: atom_id res chain seq x y z
N MET A 1 -4.58 3.40 -6.74
CA MET A 1 -5.00 3.48 -5.33
C MET A 1 -5.98 4.61 -5.17
N TYR A 2 -6.99 4.40 -4.35
CA TYR A 2 -8.08 5.33 -4.14
C TYR A 2 -8.26 5.60 -2.64
N LEU A 3 -8.66 6.81 -2.31
CA LEU A 3 -9.38 7.10 -1.08
C LEU A 3 -10.86 6.89 -1.38
N GLY A 4 -11.36 5.72 -0.97
CA GLY A 4 -12.73 5.29 -1.18
C GLY A 4 -13.60 5.48 0.06
N ARG A 5 -14.87 5.10 -0.06
CA ARG A 5 -15.84 5.12 1.04
C ARG A 5 -16.58 3.79 1.14
N VAL A 6 -16.64 3.20 2.33
CA VAL A 6 -17.37 1.95 2.57
C VAL A 6 -18.87 2.20 2.33
N LYS A 7 -19.46 1.59 1.32
CA LYS A 7 -20.91 1.69 1.03
C LYS A 7 -21.73 0.68 1.79
N LYS A 8 -21.23 -0.56 1.92
CA LYS A 8 -22.00 -1.66 2.50
C LYS A 8 -21.08 -2.67 3.16
N LEU A 9 -21.47 -3.17 4.33
CA LEU A 9 -20.85 -4.33 4.97
C LEU A 9 -21.59 -5.60 4.56
N MET A 10 -20.84 -6.69 4.37
CA MET A 10 -21.35 -8.01 4.03
C MET A 10 -20.80 -9.03 5.06
N PRO A 11 -21.38 -9.10 6.27
CA PRO A 11 -20.86 -9.95 7.35
C PRO A 11 -20.75 -11.43 6.95
N GLY A 12 -21.73 -11.94 6.20
CA GLY A 12 -21.73 -13.33 5.71
C GLY A 12 -20.59 -13.67 4.73
N LEU A 13 -19.92 -12.66 4.16
CA LEU A 13 -18.73 -12.82 3.32
C LEU A 13 -17.45 -12.32 4.00
N ASN A 14 -17.55 -11.90 5.27
CA ASN A 14 -16.52 -11.15 5.99
C ASN A 14 -15.85 -10.06 5.15
N ALA A 15 -16.65 -9.29 4.42
CA ALA A 15 -16.19 -8.32 3.42
C ALA A 15 -17.05 -7.05 3.39
N CYS A 16 -16.59 -6.02 2.69
CA CYS A 16 -17.36 -4.82 2.41
C CYS A 16 -17.26 -4.40 0.95
N PHE A 17 -18.21 -3.58 0.53
CA PHE A 17 -18.20 -2.88 -0.75
C PHE A 17 -17.76 -1.44 -0.53
N VAL A 18 -16.80 -1.00 -1.35
CA VAL A 18 -16.18 0.33 -1.27
C VAL A 18 -16.43 1.07 -2.58
N ASP A 19 -16.86 2.33 -2.47
CA ASP A 19 -16.90 3.25 -3.60
C ASP A 19 -15.48 3.66 -3.99
N VAL A 20 -15.09 3.37 -5.23
CA VAL A 20 -13.83 3.80 -5.85
C VAL A 20 -14.05 4.41 -7.23
N GLY A 21 -15.30 4.73 -7.60
CA GLY A 21 -15.64 5.49 -8.80
C GLY A 21 -15.90 4.66 -10.05
N TYR A 22 -15.95 3.34 -9.90
CA TYR A 22 -16.36 2.40 -10.94
C TYR A 22 -17.89 2.22 -10.93
N GLU A 23 -18.46 1.79 -12.05
CA GLU A 23 -19.91 1.52 -12.15
C GLU A 23 -20.41 0.47 -11.15
N LYS A 24 -19.54 -0.47 -10.78
CA LYS A 24 -19.79 -1.50 -9.76
C LYS A 24 -18.88 -1.25 -8.57
N ASP A 25 -19.46 -1.33 -7.38
CA ASP A 25 -18.72 -1.17 -6.14
C ASP A 25 -17.61 -2.22 -6.03
N ALA A 26 -16.50 -1.81 -5.45
CA ALA A 26 -15.31 -2.63 -5.33
C ALA A 26 -15.38 -3.50 -4.08
N PHE A 27 -14.88 -4.73 -4.18
CA PHE A 27 -14.93 -5.72 -3.13
C PHE A 27 -13.66 -5.71 -2.28
N LEU A 28 -13.79 -5.57 -0.97
CA LEU A 28 -12.69 -5.62 0.00
C LEU A 28 -12.99 -6.66 1.08
N HIS A 29 -12.22 -7.76 1.11
CA HIS A 29 -12.35 -8.79 2.13
C HIS A 29 -11.60 -8.39 3.41
N TYR A 30 -12.03 -8.87 4.58
CA TYR A 30 -11.39 -8.60 5.87
C TYR A 30 -9.89 -8.92 5.86
N LEU A 31 -9.51 -10.09 5.37
CA LEU A 31 -8.10 -10.49 5.26
C LEU A 31 -7.29 -9.63 4.28
N ASP A 32 -7.95 -8.97 3.32
CA ASP A 32 -7.29 -8.04 2.40
C ASP A 32 -7.05 -6.66 3.06
N LEU A 33 -7.50 -6.42 4.30
CA LEU A 33 -7.12 -5.23 5.08
C LEU A 33 -5.65 -5.28 5.50
N GLY A 34 -5.16 -6.49 5.79
CA GLY A 34 -3.79 -6.75 6.20
C GLY A 34 -3.47 -6.40 7.66
N PRO A 35 -2.32 -6.87 8.15
CA PRO A 35 -1.92 -6.70 9.56
C PRO A 35 -1.74 -5.22 9.93
N GLN A 36 -1.25 -4.39 9.01
CA GLN A 36 -0.95 -2.98 9.31
C GLN A 36 -2.15 -2.04 9.20
N PHE A 37 -3.36 -2.58 9.02
CA PHE A 37 -4.56 -1.79 8.78
C PHE A 37 -4.84 -0.78 9.91
N ASN A 38 -4.69 -1.18 11.17
CA ASN A 38 -4.94 -0.30 12.32
C ASN A 38 -4.05 0.96 12.26
N SER A 39 -2.77 0.80 11.96
CA SER A 39 -1.80 1.89 11.82
C SER A 39 -2.15 2.80 10.65
N LEU A 40 -2.46 2.20 9.48
CA LEU A 40 -2.89 2.93 8.29
C LEU A 40 -4.15 3.75 8.54
N GLU A 41 -5.19 3.13 9.12
CA GLU A 41 -6.48 3.74 9.37
C GLU A 41 -6.35 4.95 10.31
N LYS A 42 -5.59 4.80 11.40
CA LYS A 42 -5.28 5.91 12.32
C LYS A 42 -4.58 7.05 11.60
N TYR A 43 -3.56 6.75 10.80
CA TYR A 43 -2.79 7.76 10.06
C TYR A 43 -3.64 8.49 9.03
N VAL A 44 -4.50 7.77 8.29
CA VAL A 44 -5.42 8.36 7.31
C VAL A 44 -6.43 9.27 8.00
N LYS A 45 -7.04 8.84 9.11
CA LYS A 45 -7.96 9.69 9.91
C LYS A 45 -7.29 10.99 10.35
N GLN A 46 -6.06 10.92 10.85
CA GLN A 46 -5.29 12.10 11.22
C GLN A 46 -5.01 13.00 10.01
N THR A 47 -4.62 12.41 8.89
CA THR A 47 -4.31 13.14 7.64
C THR A 47 -5.55 13.86 7.08
N LEU A 48 -6.73 13.25 7.18
CA LEU A 48 -7.99 13.88 6.75
C LEU A 48 -8.43 15.02 7.70
N SER A 49 -8.09 14.92 8.99
CA SER A 49 -8.45 15.93 9.99
C SER A 49 -7.56 17.18 9.98
N ASP A 50 -6.27 17.04 9.69
CA ASP A 50 -5.32 18.15 9.64
C ASP A 50 -5.09 18.63 8.20
N LYS A 51 -5.79 19.71 7.81
CA LYS A 51 -5.65 20.32 6.47
C LYS A 51 -4.44 21.24 6.32
N LYS A 52 -3.71 21.53 7.40
CA LYS A 52 -2.62 22.52 7.41
C LYS A 52 -1.25 21.87 7.26
N LYS A 53 -1.04 20.67 7.82
CA LYS A 53 0.27 20.01 7.81
C LYS A 53 0.16 18.51 7.65
N LEU A 54 0.83 17.96 6.62
CA LEU A 54 0.94 16.52 6.46
C LEU A 54 1.95 15.98 7.46
N ASN A 55 1.52 15.05 8.32
CA ASN A 55 2.42 14.39 9.25
C ASN A 55 3.26 13.34 8.51
N PRO A 56 4.59 13.36 8.60
CA PRO A 56 5.41 12.34 7.95
C PRO A 56 5.15 10.98 8.60
N ILE A 57 5.11 9.92 7.80
CA ILE A 57 4.87 8.55 8.28
C ILE A 57 5.95 8.09 9.28
N THR A 58 7.16 8.65 9.24
CA THR A 58 8.23 8.38 10.22
C THR A 58 7.83 8.75 11.66
N LYS A 59 6.83 9.64 11.83
CA LYS A 59 6.24 10.03 13.12
C LYS A 59 4.89 9.38 13.39
N ALA A 60 4.37 8.54 12.48
CA ALA A 60 3.12 7.84 12.69
C ALA A 60 3.23 6.87 13.88
N THR A 61 2.17 6.79 14.68
CA THR A 61 2.05 5.77 15.72
C THR A 61 1.77 4.43 15.05
N ILE A 62 2.62 3.44 15.30
CA ILE A 62 2.35 2.05 14.92
C ILE A 62 1.47 1.42 15.99
N LEU A 63 0.30 0.94 15.57
CA LEU A 63 -0.65 0.19 16.40
C LEU A 63 -0.38 -1.31 16.28
N PRO A 64 -0.91 -2.14 17.21
CA PRO A 64 -0.87 -3.59 17.08
C PRO A 64 -1.49 -4.06 15.76
N ASP A 65 -0.94 -5.16 15.24
CA ASP A 65 -1.43 -5.80 14.03
C ASP A 65 -2.93 -6.13 14.15
N LEU A 66 -3.67 -5.98 13.06
CA LEU A 66 -5.05 -6.44 12.97
C LEU A 66 -5.08 -7.97 13.13
N GLU A 67 -5.95 -8.45 14.01
CA GLU A 67 -6.16 -9.87 14.25
C GLU A 67 -6.62 -10.59 12.97
N LYS A 68 -6.32 -11.88 12.84
CA LYS A 68 -6.64 -12.63 11.59
C LYS A 68 -8.06 -13.20 11.60
N ASP A 69 -8.60 -13.44 12.78
CA ASP A 69 -9.89 -14.06 13.05
C ASP A 69 -11.01 -13.05 13.36
N GLY A 70 -10.72 -11.75 13.22
CA GLY A 70 -11.74 -10.72 13.39
C GLY A 70 -12.74 -10.63 12.22
N THR A 71 -13.64 -9.66 12.34
CA THR A 71 -14.74 -9.47 11.39
C THR A 71 -14.80 -8.05 10.84
N VAL A 72 -15.18 -7.93 9.58
CA VAL A 72 -15.36 -6.64 8.90
C VAL A 72 -16.36 -5.73 9.63
N SER A 73 -17.38 -6.31 10.28
CA SER A 73 -18.41 -5.58 11.02
C SER A 73 -17.87 -4.88 12.26
N ASN A 74 -16.84 -5.46 12.89
CA ASN A 74 -16.20 -4.88 14.07
C ASN A 74 -15.07 -3.91 13.70
N THR A 75 -14.52 -4.04 12.48
CA THR A 75 -13.35 -3.26 12.03
C THR A 75 -13.71 -2.05 11.17
N LEU A 76 -14.76 -2.13 10.36
CA LEU A 76 -15.17 -1.07 9.44
C LEU A 76 -16.62 -0.63 9.69
N LYS A 77 -16.91 0.63 9.36
CA LYS A 77 -18.27 1.19 9.40
C LYS A 77 -18.73 1.64 8.02
N VAL A 78 -20.04 1.56 7.76
CA VAL A 78 -20.61 2.18 6.56
C VAL A 78 -20.38 3.70 6.61
N GLY A 79 -20.01 4.28 5.48
CA GLY A 79 -19.65 5.70 5.35
C GLY A 79 -18.20 6.02 5.67
N GLN A 80 -17.44 5.07 6.24
CA GLN A 80 -16.03 5.27 6.58
C GLN A 80 -15.15 5.44 5.34
N GLU A 81 -14.23 6.39 5.38
CA GLU A 81 -13.15 6.54 4.41
C GLU A 81 -12.08 5.46 4.58
N VAL A 82 -11.63 4.89 3.46
CA VAL A 82 -10.60 3.85 3.45
C VAL A 82 -9.67 4.04 2.25
N VAL A 83 -8.36 3.98 2.51
CA VAL A 83 -7.37 3.97 1.43
C VAL A 83 -7.18 2.54 0.96
N VAL A 84 -7.36 2.33 -0.35
CA VAL A 84 -7.36 1.01 -0.97
C VAL A 84 -6.54 0.99 -2.26
N GLN A 85 -5.96 -0.15 -2.55
CA GLN A 85 -5.28 -0.47 -3.80
C GLN A 85 -6.09 -1.51 -4.58
N ILE A 86 -6.22 -1.32 -5.89
CA ILE A 86 -6.84 -2.31 -6.77
C ILE A 86 -5.83 -3.44 -6.98
N VAL A 87 -6.23 -4.67 -6.65
CA VAL A 87 -5.45 -5.90 -6.86
C VAL A 87 -5.92 -6.64 -8.10
N LYS A 88 -7.24 -6.62 -8.36
CA LYS A 88 -7.82 -7.16 -9.59
C LYS A 88 -8.75 -6.13 -10.19
N GLU A 89 -8.55 -5.86 -11.48
CA GLU A 89 -9.43 -5.04 -12.29
C GLU A 89 -10.84 -5.64 -12.34
N PRO A 90 -11.89 -4.82 -12.59
CA PRO A 90 -13.23 -5.35 -12.77
C PRO A 90 -13.30 -6.33 -13.94
N ILE A 91 -14.13 -7.36 -13.80
CA ILE A 91 -14.36 -8.36 -14.84
C ILE A 91 -15.85 -8.51 -15.05
N SER A 92 -16.31 -8.18 -16.26
CA SER A 92 -17.73 -8.28 -16.66
C SER A 92 -18.62 -7.54 -15.65
N THR A 93 -19.45 -8.25 -14.89
CA THR A 93 -20.40 -7.68 -13.93
C THR A 93 -19.84 -7.50 -12.52
N LYS A 94 -18.60 -7.92 -12.26
CA LYS A 94 -17.94 -7.82 -10.94
C LYS A 94 -17.06 -6.58 -10.88
N GLY A 95 -17.24 -5.78 -9.83
CA GLY A 95 -16.35 -4.66 -9.50
C GLY A 95 -14.93 -5.12 -9.15
N PRO A 96 -13.97 -4.19 -9.03
CA PRO A 96 -12.59 -4.53 -8.76
C PRO A 96 -12.40 -5.15 -7.36
N ARG A 97 -11.38 -5.98 -7.19
CA ARG A 97 -10.94 -6.47 -5.87
C ARG A 97 -9.90 -5.53 -5.29
N LEU A 98 -10.06 -5.21 -4.01
CA LEU A 98 -9.23 -4.27 -3.28
C LEU A 98 -8.37 -4.93 -2.22
N THR A 99 -7.34 -4.20 -1.79
CA THR A 99 -6.56 -4.45 -0.57
C THR A 99 -6.27 -3.12 0.12
N SER A 100 -6.11 -3.15 1.45
CA SER A 100 -5.52 -2.04 2.22
C SER A 100 -4.05 -2.30 2.57
N GLU A 101 -3.46 -3.40 2.09
CA GLU A 101 -2.01 -3.64 2.12
C GLU A 101 -1.33 -2.86 0.99
N LEU A 102 -1.15 -1.57 1.23
CA LEU A 102 -0.62 -0.65 0.23
C LEU A 102 0.84 -0.99 -0.12
N SER A 103 1.16 -0.96 -1.40
CA SER A 103 2.54 -1.13 -1.87
C SER A 103 2.84 -0.30 -3.12
N PHE A 104 4.07 0.18 -3.21
CA PHE A 104 4.58 0.93 -4.36
C PHE A 104 5.69 0.10 -5.01
N ALA A 105 5.44 -0.35 -6.22
CA ALA A 105 6.33 -1.27 -6.92
C ALA A 105 7.27 -0.52 -7.87
N GLY A 106 8.56 -0.57 -7.58
CA GLY A 106 9.65 -0.24 -8.50
C GLY A 106 10.16 -1.47 -9.25
N ARG A 107 11.18 -1.27 -10.08
CA ARG A 107 11.88 -2.34 -10.80
C ARG A 107 12.67 -3.23 -9.88
N TYR A 108 13.39 -2.66 -8.92
CA TYR A 108 14.26 -3.39 -8.00
C TYR A 108 13.61 -3.60 -6.63
N LEU A 109 12.75 -2.68 -6.20
CA LEU A 109 12.20 -2.60 -4.86
C LEU A 109 10.67 -2.57 -4.87
N VAL A 110 10.06 -3.05 -3.79
CA VAL A 110 8.66 -2.77 -3.45
C VAL A 110 8.64 -2.12 -2.08
N LEU A 111 8.08 -0.91 -1.99
CA LEU A 111 7.95 -0.16 -0.75
C LEU A 111 6.60 -0.45 -0.10
N ILE A 112 6.62 -0.75 1.21
CA ILE A 112 5.42 -1.08 2.00
C ILE A 112 5.37 -0.14 3.21
N PRO A 113 4.39 0.79 3.28
CA PRO A 113 4.19 1.66 4.44
C PRO A 113 3.79 0.89 5.71
N PHE A 114 4.05 1.45 6.88
CA PHE A 114 3.73 0.89 8.21
C PHE A 114 4.37 -0.48 8.52
N ASN A 115 5.36 -0.88 7.74
CA ASN A 115 6.20 -2.04 8.01
C ASN A 115 7.61 -1.54 8.33
N ASP A 116 8.47 -2.36 8.92
CA ASP A 116 9.87 -1.98 9.22
C ASP A 116 10.88 -3.03 8.74
N LYS A 117 10.40 -4.06 8.03
CA LYS A 117 11.22 -5.21 7.61
C LYS A 117 11.80 -5.02 6.21
N VAL A 118 13.00 -5.55 6.00
CA VAL A 118 13.58 -5.76 4.67
C VAL A 118 13.55 -7.25 4.35
N SER A 119 12.92 -7.60 3.23
CA SER A 119 12.81 -8.97 2.73
C SER A 119 13.45 -9.06 1.36
N VAL A 120 14.24 -10.09 1.10
CA VAL A 120 14.90 -10.30 -0.19
C VAL A 120 14.27 -11.48 -0.92
N SER A 121 14.06 -11.36 -2.23
CA SER A 121 13.49 -12.42 -3.08
C SER A 121 14.22 -13.75 -2.89
N GLN A 122 13.45 -14.82 -2.67
CA GLN A 122 13.98 -16.19 -2.55
C GLN A 122 14.56 -16.74 -3.86
N LYS A 123 14.32 -16.05 -4.99
CA LYS A 123 14.89 -16.43 -6.28
C LYS A 123 16.37 -16.05 -6.39
N ILE A 124 16.86 -15.10 -5.58
CA ILE A 124 18.30 -14.80 -5.46
C ILE A 124 18.95 -15.93 -4.66
N LYS A 125 19.79 -16.73 -5.31
CA LYS A 125 20.33 -17.97 -4.73
C LYS A 125 21.49 -17.72 -3.78
N SER A 126 22.38 -16.79 -4.12
CA SER A 126 23.52 -16.44 -3.27
C SER A 126 23.03 -15.93 -1.90
N SER A 127 23.52 -16.58 -0.84
CA SER A 127 23.30 -16.15 0.55
C SER A 127 23.99 -14.82 0.84
N GLU A 128 25.17 -14.64 0.27
CA GLU A 128 26.05 -13.48 0.45
C GLU A 128 25.35 -12.24 -0.14
N GLU A 129 24.80 -12.37 -1.34
CA GLU A 129 24.10 -11.28 -2.01
C GLU A 129 22.78 -10.92 -1.31
N ARG A 130 22.04 -11.92 -0.83
CA ARG A 130 20.86 -11.67 0.00
C ARG A 130 21.20 -10.90 1.28
N ALA A 131 22.30 -11.28 1.95
CA ALA A 131 22.77 -10.59 3.13
C ALA A 131 23.19 -9.14 2.81
N ARG A 132 23.97 -8.94 1.73
CA ARG A 132 24.41 -7.62 1.26
C ARG A 132 23.24 -6.69 0.98
N LEU A 133 22.29 -7.13 0.14
CA LEU A 133 21.11 -6.34 -0.24
C LEU A 133 20.24 -6.01 0.98
N LYS A 134 20.06 -6.97 1.90
CA LYS A 134 19.31 -6.76 3.13
C LYS A 134 19.97 -5.70 4.01
N GLN A 135 21.27 -5.80 4.26
CA GLN A 135 22.02 -4.83 5.08
C GLN A 135 22.01 -3.44 4.46
N LEU A 136 22.24 -3.35 3.15
CA LEU A 136 22.22 -2.10 2.40
C LEU A 136 20.88 -1.39 2.53
N LEU A 137 19.76 -2.09 2.29
CA LEU A 137 18.44 -1.46 2.38
C LEU A 137 18.01 -1.18 3.81
N MET A 138 18.47 -1.97 4.78
CA MET A 138 18.25 -1.67 6.19
C MET A 138 18.91 -0.35 6.61
N SER A 139 20.07 0.01 6.03
CA SER A 139 20.77 1.24 6.40
C SER A 139 20.20 2.51 5.76
N ILE A 140 19.56 2.40 4.58
CA ILE A 140 19.02 3.56 3.85
C ILE A 140 17.51 3.73 3.97
N LYS A 141 16.76 2.70 4.38
CA LYS A 141 15.30 2.83 4.47
C LYS A 141 14.89 3.78 5.61
N PRO A 142 13.90 4.65 5.39
CA PRO A 142 13.29 5.40 6.48
C PRO A 142 12.51 4.49 7.43
N LYS A 143 12.33 4.99 8.67
CA LYS A 143 11.47 4.37 9.68
C LYS A 143 10.03 4.21 9.16
N ASN A 144 9.34 3.16 9.60
CA ASN A 144 7.95 2.86 9.25
C ASN A 144 7.74 2.55 7.75
N PHE A 145 8.81 2.19 7.06
CA PHE A 145 8.74 1.55 5.76
C PHE A 145 9.44 0.19 5.75
N GLY A 146 8.75 -0.79 5.18
CA GLY A 146 9.30 -2.06 4.77
C GLY A 146 9.68 -2.03 3.29
N VAL A 147 10.64 -2.86 2.93
CA VAL A 147 11.13 -2.98 1.55
C VAL A 147 11.26 -4.45 1.16
N ILE A 148 10.68 -4.81 0.02
CA ILE A 148 10.94 -6.10 -0.62
C ILE A 148 11.91 -5.89 -1.78
N VAL A 149 13.01 -6.64 -1.78
CA VAL A 149 14.03 -6.64 -2.83
C VAL A 149 13.68 -7.68 -3.89
N ARG A 150 13.45 -7.23 -5.12
CA ARG A 150 13.12 -8.07 -6.28
C ARG A 150 14.37 -8.77 -6.82
N THR A 151 14.16 -9.82 -7.61
CA THR A 151 15.25 -10.58 -8.23
C THR A 151 16.14 -9.73 -9.13
N VAL A 152 15.56 -8.76 -9.85
CA VAL A 152 16.27 -7.86 -10.77
C VAL A 152 17.24 -6.90 -10.03
N ALA A 153 17.16 -6.83 -8.70
CA ALA A 153 18.08 -6.03 -7.88
C ALA A 153 19.43 -6.72 -7.62
N GLU A 154 19.57 -8.00 -8.00
CA GLU A 154 20.82 -8.76 -7.83
C GLU A 154 22.01 -8.05 -8.49
N GLY A 155 23.09 -7.87 -7.73
CA GLY A 155 24.31 -7.19 -8.18
C GLY A 155 24.20 -5.67 -8.32
N LYS A 156 23.04 -5.06 -8.03
CA LYS A 156 22.85 -3.62 -8.16
C LYS A 156 23.59 -2.83 -7.07
N ARG A 157 24.06 -1.64 -7.46
CA ARG A 157 24.80 -0.72 -6.59
C ARG A 157 23.84 0.05 -5.68
N VAL A 158 24.36 0.50 -4.53
CA VAL A 158 23.62 1.30 -3.53
C VAL A 158 22.92 2.50 -4.19
N ALA A 159 23.62 3.22 -5.06
CA ALA A 159 23.09 4.43 -5.70
C ALA A 159 21.83 4.16 -6.56
N GLU A 160 21.76 3.03 -7.26
CA GLU A 160 20.57 2.65 -8.05
C GLU A 160 19.38 2.33 -7.14
N LEU A 161 19.64 1.58 -6.06
CA LEU A 161 18.61 1.19 -5.10
C LEU A 161 18.11 2.38 -4.27
N ASP A 162 19.00 3.28 -3.82
CA ASP A 162 18.66 4.50 -3.12
C ASP A 162 17.85 5.46 -4.01
N GLY A 163 18.27 5.60 -5.28
CA GLY A 163 17.54 6.40 -6.26
C GLY A 163 16.09 5.93 -6.44
N GLU A 164 15.89 4.62 -6.64
CA GLU A 164 14.53 4.06 -6.75
C GLU A 164 13.74 4.17 -5.43
N LEU A 165 14.38 3.89 -4.29
CA LEU A 165 13.73 3.99 -2.99
C LEU A 165 13.18 5.40 -2.74
N ARG A 166 13.93 6.46 -3.06
CA ARG A 166 13.47 7.85 -2.95
C ARG A 166 12.26 8.14 -3.84
N VAL A 167 12.22 7.59 -5.05
CA VAL A 167 11.06 7.73 -5.95
C VAL A 167 9.82 7.07 -5.34
N LEU A 168 9.96 5.86 -4.80
CA LEU A 168 8.85 5.16 -4.15
C LEU A 168 8.34 5.89 -2.90
N ILE A 169 9.25 6.45 -2.08
CA ILE A 169 8.88 7.25 -0.92
C ILE A 169 8.10 8.50 -1.36
N LYS A 170 8.57 9.18 -2.42
CA LYS A 170 7.87 10.34 -2.98
C LYS A 170 6.46 9.98 -3.45
N HIS A 171 6.28 8.82 -4.10
CA HIS A 171 4.93 8.35 -4.48
C HIS A 171 4.00 8.20 -3.28
N TRP A 172 4.49 7.70 -2.15
CA TRP A 172 3.73 7.65 -0.91
C TRP A 172 3.36 9.06 -0.40
N GLU A 173 4.34 9.96 -0.34
CA GLU A 173 4.14 11.34 0.14
C GLU A 173 3.12 12.09 -0.73
N ASP A 174 3.24 11.98 -2.06
CA ASP A 174 2.32 12.58 -3.02
C ASP A 174 0.90 11.98 -2.89
N ALA A 175 0.79 10.67 -2.66
CA ALA A 175 -0.50 10.02 -2.43
C ALA A 175 -1.17 10.51 -1.14
N MET A 176 -0.42 10.63 -0.05
CA MET A 176 -0.95 11.12 1.23
C MET A 176 -1.27 12.62 1.19
N ALA A 177 -0.52 13.41 0.41
CA ALA A 177 -0.87 14.80 0.14
C ALA A 177 -2.22 14.93 -0.60
N LYS A 178 -2.55 14.00 -1.51
CA LYS A 178 -3.88 13.95 -2.14
C LYS A 178 -4.96 13.50 -1.17
N VAL A 179 -4.67 12.56 -0.27
CA VAL A 179 -5.61 12.19 0.82
C VAL A 179 -5.94 13.42 1.67
N GLN A 180 -4.94 14.18 2.12
CA GLN A 180 -5.13 15.38 2.94
C GLN A 180 -6.01 16.44 2.26
N LYS A 181 -5.84 16.62 0.94
CA LYS A 181 -6.56 17.62 0.15
C LYS A 181 -7.91 17.13 -0.38
N ALA A 182 -8.27 15.87 -0.13
CA ALA A 182 -9.51 15.29 -0.65
C ALA A 182 -10.73 16.00 -0.06
N THR A 183 -11.54 16.61 -0.93
CA THR A 183 -12.84 17.21 -0.58
C THR A 183 -14.02 16.45 -1.16
N LYS A 184 -13.75 15.46 -2.03
CA LYS A 184 -14.74 14.63 -2.71
C LYS A 184 -14.33 13.17 -2.63
N TYR A 185 -15.32 12.28 -2.68
CA TYR A 185 -15.10 10.84 -2.66
C TYR A 185 -15.83 10.21 -3.84
N PRO A 186 -15.24 9.16 -4.44
CA PRO A 186 -13.87 8.69 -4.22
C PRO A 186 -12.82 9.63 -4.83
N THR A 187 -11.57 9.54 -4.36
CA THR A 187 -10.44 10.30 -4.91
C THR A 187 -9.33 9.34 -5.36
N LEU A 188 -8.86 9.48 -6.61
CA LEU A 188 -7.66 8.81 -7.09
C LEU A 188 -6.42 9.43 -6.44
N ILE A 189 -5.70 8.68 -5.61
CA ILE A 189 -4.54 9.19 -4.87
C ILE A 189 -3.21 8.75 -5.49
N TYR A 190 -3.17 7.60 -6.15
CA TYR A 190 -1.98 7.13 -6.85
C TYR A 190 -2.38 6.27 -8.03
N GLU A 191 -1.74 6.50 -9.17
CA GLU A 191 -1.90 5.71 -10.39
C GLU A 191 -0.51 5.22 -10.78
N GLU A 192 -0.39 3.91 -11.01
CA GLU A 192 0.87 3.35 -11.47
C GLU A 192 1.11 3.76 -12.93
N THR A 193 2.33 4.17 -13.26
CA THR A 193 2.68 4.64 -14.61
C THR A 193 2.32 3.59 -15.67
N SER A 194 1.79 4.05 -16.82
CA SER A 194 1.36 3.29 -18.02
C SER A 194 1.56 1.78 -17.98
N ARG A 195 0.50 1.00 -18.27
CA ARG A 195 0.51 -0.49 -18.34
C ARG A 195 1.71 -1.08 -19.07
N ALA A 196 2.20 -0.41 -20.12
CA ALA A 196 3.40 -0.85 -20.85
C ALA A 196 4.66 -0.85 -19.96
N VAL A 197 4.85 0.19 -19.14
CA VAL A 197 5.98 0.32 -18.21
C VAL A 197 5.84 -0.68 -17.06
N GLY A 198 4.63 -0.89 -16.54
CA GLY A 198 4.37 -1.92 -15.53
C GLY A 198 4.61 -3.35 -16.05
N LEU A 199 4.16 -3.65 -17.27
CA LEU A 199 4.43 -4.94 -17.93
C LEU A 199 5.92 -5.14 -18.19
N LEU A 200 6.63 -4.13 -18.68
CA LEU A 200 8.07 -4.20 -18.89
C LEU A 200 8.82 -4.43 -17.57
N ARG A 201 8.40 -3.78 -16.48
CA ARG A 201 8.95 -3.97 -15.12
C ARG A 201 8.75 -5.39 -14.60
N ASP A 202 7.63 -6.02 -14.93
CA ASP A 202 7.27 -7.33 -14.39
C ASP A 202 7.74 -8.49 -15.31
N LEU A 203 8.09 -8.20 -16.58
CA LEU A 203 8.62 -9.17 -17.56
C LEU A 203 10.16 -9.18 -17.67
N PHE A 204 10.86 -8.08 -17.38
CA PHE A 204 12.31 -7.88 -17.57
C PHE A 204 13.02 -7.26 -16.34
#